data_AF-A0A6G5A992-F1
#
_entry.id   AF-A0A6G5A992-F1
#
_cell.length_a   1.000
_cell.length_b   1.000
_cell.length_c   1.000
_cell.angle_alpha   90.00
_cell.angle_beta   90.00
_cell.angle_gamma   90.00
#
_symmetry.space_group_name_H-M   'P 1'
#
loop_
_entity.id
_entity.type
_entity.pdbx_description
1 polymer ?
#
loop_
_entity_poly.entity_id
_entity_poly.type
_entity_poly.pdbx_seq_one_letter_code
_entity_poly.pdbx_strand_id
1 'polypeptide(L)'
;LAHVAKSVSAALNACINCLPGQKDVDDVIRTITESSQALNAHEFPSSNRPYGELQANLNAAAAELNEATSHMVQSSRGNAAQLASSVRHFGTAFGSLLGCGMEMAGQTQDQEVRSQMVVSLKNVSMVSSKLLVAAKSVAADPSAPNAKNQLAVAARTVTESINLLVNVCTSAAPGQKECDSAVRAIQMMRPMLDQPNEPVNDLTYYDCLDTVLERSQSLGDAMTGIADHAKHSEHEQFSESVREVSTTICTLVEASAQAAYLVGASDSSSMAGKPGLVDLSHFARASQAIQMACQQLSNPASSQPQILSAATVIAKHTSSLCNACRVASSKTTNPVAKRHFVQSAKDVASATASLVKEIKMLDQEPSDANRQRCGEATRPLIDAVDSLTTFASSPEFAGVPAKISHKARVAQEPILAAGRSIIDGSCSMILSAKSLVLNPKDPPAWQSLGAHSKEVSDGIKRLVSSIKDEAPGQKECDEAIDKLNAAIRELDRASLNILSQESAHQADSSLLKTYQEQM
;
A
#
# COMPACT_ATOMS: atom_id res chain seq x y z
N LEU A 1 60.61 27.74 7.33
CA LEU A 1 60.06 27.69 8.71
C LEU A 1 58.71 26.98 8.80
N ALA A 2 57.67 27.39 8.06
CA ALA A 2 56.35 26.72 8.11
C ALA A 2 56.38 25.21 7.74
N HIS A 3 57.14 24.82 6.72
CA HIS A 3 57.31 23.40 6.35
C HIS A 3 58.05 22.59 7.42
N VAL A 4 59.05 23.19 8.08
CA VAL A 4 59.81 22.56 9.16
C VAL A 4 58.94 22.41 10.40
N ALA A 5 58.12 23.41 10.73
CA ALA A 5 57.14 23.32 11.83
C ALA A 5 56.10 22.22 11.59
N LYS A 6 55.65 22.03 10.33
CA LYS A 6 54.74 20.95 9.95
C LYS A 6 55.40 19.57 10.07
N SER A 7 56.66 19.44 9.63
CA SER A 7 57.45 18.20 9.80
C SER A 7 57.76 17.88 11.25
N VAL A 8 58.10 18.88 12.08
CA VAL A 8 58.34 18.70 13.52
C VAL A 8 57.04 18.31 14.23
N SER A 9 55.92 18.96 13.91
CA SER A 9 54.61 18.58 14.44
C SER A 9 54.20 17.16 14.01
N ALA A 10 54.52 16.74 12.79
CA ALA A 10 54.29 15.39 12.32
C ALA A 10 55.16 14.35 13.06
N ALA A 11 56.44 14.67 13.31
CA ALA A 11 57.35 13.81 14.08
C ALA A 11 56.94 13.70 15.56
N LEU A 12 56.49 14.80 16.17
CA LEU A 12 55.94 14.82 17.53
C LEU A 12 54.67 13.98 17.64
N ASN A 13 53.75 14.11 16.67
CA ASN A 13 52.58 13.24 16.58
C ASN A 13 52.97 11.78 16.41
N ALA A 14 54.01 11.48 15.61
CA ALA A 14 54.50 10.11 15.45
C ALA A 14 55.05 9.54 16.78
N CYS A 15 55.78 10.33 17.58
CA CYS A 15 56.23 9.91 18.91
C CYS A 15 55.07 9.70 19.89
N ILE A 16 54.05 10.55 19.88
CA ILE A 16 52.85 10.41 20.72
C ILE A 16 52.07 9.14 20.33
N ASN A 17 51.99 8.82 19.04
CA ASN A 17 51.33 7.63 18.53
C ASN A 17 52.07 6.31 18.89
N CYS A 18 53.33 6.38 19.33
CA CYS A 18 54.07 5.20 19.82
C CYS A 18 53.75 4.82 21.27
N LEU A 19 52.95 5.62 22.00
CA LEU A 19 52.60 5.32 23.39
C LEU A 19 51.58 4.16 23.47
N PRO A 20 51.77 3.18 24.37
CA PRO A 20 50.82 2.09 24.58
C PRO A 20 49.47 2.67 25.07
N GLY A 21 48.39 2.39 24.34
CA GLY A 21 47.06 2.99 24.51
C GLY A 21 46.69 4.07 23.48
N GLN A 22 47.65 4.88 23.01
CA GLN A 22 47.45 5.79 21.87
C GLN A 22 47.40 5.02 20.54
N LYS A 23 48.30 4.03 20.41
CA LYS A 23 48.36 3.15 19.24
C LYS A 23 47.06 2.36 19.03
N ASP A 24 46.48 1.81 20.10
CA ASP A 24 45.21 1.07 20.03
C ASP A 24 44.06 1.97 19.54
N VAL A 25 44.03 3.24 19.96
CA VAL A 25 43.02 4.21 19.50
C VAL A 25 43.19 4.53 18.02
N ASP A 26 44.42 4.75 17.56
CA ASP A 26 44.70 5.01 16.14
C ASP A 26 44.38 3.80 15.25
N ASP A 27 44.66 2.57 15.72
CA ASP A 27 44.33 1.34 15.00
C ASP A 27 42.81 1.16 14.84
N VAL A 28 42.02 1.48 15.87
CA VAL A 28 40.55 1.45 15.79
C VAL A 28 40.02 2.58 14.90
N ILE A 29 40.54 3.81 15.01
CA ILE A 29 40.15 4.93 14.12
C ILE A 29 40.41 4.56 12.65
N ARG A 30 41.56 3.94 12.36
CA ARG A 30 41.89 3.45 11.02
C ARG A 30 40.87 2.43 10.53
N THR A 31 40.54 1.43 11.37
CA THR A 31 39.51 0.42 11.06
C THR A 31 38.16 1.06 10.74
N ILE A 32 37.67 1.99 11.57
CA ILE A 32 36.40 2.70 11.34
C ILE A 32 36.44 3.50 10.03
N THR A 33 37.58 4.14 9.74
CA THR A 33 37.75 4.93 8.51
C THR A 33 37.71 4.04 7.27
N GLU A 34 38.41 2.91 7.30
CA GLU A 34 38.42 1.91 6.22
C GLU A 34 37.01 1.34 5.99
N SER A 35 36.29 0.95 7.06
CA SER A 35 34.91 0.46 6.92
C SER A 35 33.93 1.56 6.47
N SER A 36 34.16 2.81 6.84
CA SER A 36 33.38 3.94 6.34
C SER A 36 33.66 4.27 4.88
N GLN A 37 34.83 3.94 4.35
CA GLN A 37 35.12 4.07 2.91
C GLN A 37 34.37 3.03 2.09
N ALA A 38 34.18 1.81 2.60
CA ALA A 38 33.32 0.81 1.97
C ALA A 38 31.88 1.32 1.78
N LEU A 39 31.33 2.06 2.76
CA LEU A 39 30.03 2.73 2.62
C LEU A 39 29.98 3.80 1.51
N ASN A 40 31.12 4.38 1.12
CA ASN A 40 31.19 5.35 0.02
C ASN A 40 31.27 4.67 -1.35
N ALA A 41 31.85 3.48 -1.42
CA ALA A 41 31.92 2.67 -2.64
C ALA A 41 30.55 2.09 -3.06
N HIS A 42 29.54 2.13 -2.17
CA HIS A 42 28.21 1.53 -2.39
C HIS A 42 28.27 0.03 -2.73
N GLU A 43 29.35 -0.64 -2.36
CA GLU A 43 29.51 -2.08 -2.49
C GLU A 43 28.94 -2.75 -1.23
N PHE A 44 27.67 -3.16 -1.31
CA PHE A 44 27.02 -3.88 -0.23
C PHE A 44 27.20 -5.39 -0.42
N PRO A 45 27.57 -6.14 0.64
CA PRO A 45 27.70 -7.58 0.55
C PRO A 45 26.32 -8.22 0.29
N SER A 46 26.28 -9.22 -0.60
CA SER A 46 25.11 -10.09 -0.72
C SER A 46 25.03 -11.00 0.50
N SER A 47 23.91 -10.94 1.21
CA SER A 47 23.66 -11.77 2.40
C SER A 47 22.49 -12.70 2.15
N ASN A 48 22.69 -14.00 2.42
CA ASN A 48 21.64 -15.03 2.37
C ASN A 48 20.89 -15.16 3.71
N ARG A 49 21.18 -14.28 4.68
CA ARG A 49 20.57 -14.33 6.02
C ARG A 49 19.19 -13.69 5.99
N PRO A 50 18.18 -14.23 6.69
CA PRO A 50 16.88 -13.61 6.77
C PRO A 50 16.95 -12.22 7.39
N TYR A 51 16.16 -11.28 6.87
CA TYR A 51 16.16 -9.90 7.37
C TYR A 51 15.85 -9.82 8.87
N GLY A 52 14.94 -10.66 9.38
CA GLY A 52 14.64 -10.70 10.81
C GLY A 52 15.82 -11.16 11.69
N GLU A 53 16.68 -12.04 11.16
CA GLU A 53 17.93 -12.43 11.83
C GLU A 53 18.91 -11.25 11.83
N LEU A 54 19.07 -10.57 10.70
CA LEU A 54 19.91 -9.36 10.61
C LEU A 54 19.42 -8.25 11.54
N GLN A 55 18.10 -8.07 11.66
CA GLN A 55 17.48 -7.11 12.59
C GLN A 55 17.77 -7.47 14.05
N ALA A 56 17.64 -8.76 14.43
CA ALA A 56 17.98 -9.22 15.77
C ALA A 56 19.47 -9.01 16.10
N ASN A 57 20.36 -9.32 15.14
CA ASN A 57 21.80 -9.11 15.30
C ASN A 57 22.17 -7.62 15.34
N LEU A 58 21.53 -6.78 14.54
CA LEU A 58 21.72 -5.34 14.59
C LEU A 58 21.33 -4.80 15.97
N ASN A 59 20.20 -5.24 16.52
CA ASN A 59 19.77 -4.86 17.87
C ASN A 59 20.75 -5.31 18.96
N ALA A 60 21.25 -6.55 18.86
CA ALA A 60 22.26 -7.07 19.78
C ALA A 60 23.58 -6.29 19.68
N ALA A 61 24.07 -6.04 18.46
CA ALA A 61 25.29 -5.27 18.22
C ALA A 61 25.13 -3.80 18.64
N ALA A 62 23.94 -3.21 18.51
CA ALA A 62 23.63 -1.86 18.99
C ALA A 62 23.68 -1.78 20.52
N ALA A 63 23.13 -2.79 21.20
CA ALA A 63 23.21 -2.89 22.67
C ALA A 63 24.66 -3.03 23.13
N GLU A 64 25.43 -3.93 22.50
CA GLU A 64 26.84 -4.14 22.80
C GLU A 64 27.67 -2.87 22.55
N LEU A 65 27.43 -2.15 21.45
CA LEU A 65 28.14 -0.90 21.15
C LEU A 65 27.81 0.21 22.16
N ASN A 66 26.55 0.29 22.62
CA ASN A 66 26.14 1.23 23.68
C ASN A 66 26.81 0.89 25.02
N GLU A 67 26.92 -0.39 25.35
CA GLU A 67 27.63 -0.85 26.55
C GLU A 67 29.13 -0.53 26.45
N ALA A 68 29.77 -0.84 25.32
CA ALA A 68 31.18 -0.52 25.07
C ALA A 68 31.45 0.98 25.13
N THR A 69 30.53 1.80 24.61
CA THR A 69 30.57 3.27 24.70
C THR A 69 30.56 3.73 26.16
N SER A 70 29.65 3.16 26.97
CA SER A 70 29.54 3.47 28.40
C SER A 70 30.77 3.03 29.19
N HIS A 71 31.28 1.82 28.90
CA HIS A 71 32.48 1.27 29.51
C HIS A 71 33.73 2.10 29.20
N MET A 72 33.82 2.68 27.99
CA MET A 72 34.91 3.59 27.62
C MET A 72 34.88 4.90 28.44
N VAL A 73 33.70 5.47 28.69
CA VAL A 73 33.55 6.64 29.58
C VAL A 73 33.93 6.29 31.03
N GLN A 74 33.58 5.10 31.51
CA GLN A 74 33.96 4.64 32.86
C GLN A 74 35.46 4.42 32.98
N SER A 75 36.07 3.70 32.01
CA SER A 75 37.51 3.42 31.95
C SER A 75 38.37 4.67 31.80
N SER A 76 37.79 5.78 31.32
CA SER A 76 38.46 7.09 31.26
C SER A 76 38.85 7.65 32.65
N ARG A 77 38.29 7.10 33.73
CA ARG A 77 38.62 7.44 35.13
C ARG A 77 39.75 6.57 35.71
N GLY A 78 40.06 5.45 35.04
CA GLY A 78 41.06 4.48 35.46
C GLY A 78 42.37 4.63 34.71
N ASN A 79 43.01 3.50 34.40
CA ASN A 79 44.38 3.45 33.89
C ASN A 79 44.36 3.45 32.34
N ALA A 80 45.40 3.99 31.69
CA ALA A 80 45.48 4.05 30.22
C ALA A 80 45.32 2.68 29.52
N ALA A 81 45.77 1.58 30.17
CA ALA A 81 45.59 0.23 29.66
C ALA A 81 44.11 -0.25 29.68
N GLN A 82 43.32 0.17 30.66
CA GLN A 82 41.88 -0.13 30.73
C GLN A 82 41.10 0.63 29.66
N LEU A 83 41.49 1.88 29.41
CA LEU A 83 40.94 2.67 28.31
C LEU A 83 41.29 2.03 26.95
N ALA A 84 42.53 1.59 26.76
CA ALA A 84 42.96 0.89 25.54
C ALA A 84 42.15 -0.40 25.27
N SER A 85 41.90 -1.20 26.32
CA SER A 85 41.06 -2.40 26.20
C SER A 85 39.61 -2.07 25.84
N SER A 86 39.05 -1.01 26.43
CA SER A 86 37.68 -0.55 26.15
C SER A 86 37.53 -0.04 24.73
N VAL A 87 38.54 0.67 24.22
CA VAL A 87 38.60 1.15 22.84
C VAL A 87 38.62 -0.01 21.84
N ARG A 88 39.39 -1.07 22.12
CA ARG A 88 39.38 -2.28 21.28
C ARG A 88 38.02 -2.96 21.26
N HIS A 89 37.38 -3.12 22.42
CA HIS A 89 36.03 -3.70 22.49
C HIS A 89 35.00 -2.85 21.74
N PHE A 90 35.06 -1.52 21.87
CA PHE A 90 34.25 -0.59 21.08
C PHE A 90 34.45 -0.77 19.57
N GLY A 91 35.69 -0.90 19.12
CA GLY A 91 36.00 -1.14 17.70
C GLY A 91 35.38 -2.43 17.16
N THR A 92 35.44 -3.53 17.93
CA THR A 92 34.82 -4.80 17.57
C THR A 92 33.29 -4.68 17.49
N ALA A 93 32.65 -4.11 18.52
CA ALA A 93 31.20 -3.92 18.55
C ALA A 93 30.72 -3.01 17.40
N PHE A 94 31.49 -1.96 17.08
CA PHE A 94 31.22 -1.10 15.94
C PHE A 94 31.30 -1.87 14.61
N GLY A 95 32.32 -2.71 14.44
CA GLY A 95 32.47 -3.55 13.25
C GLY A 95 31.28 -4.49 13.05
N SER A 96 30.80 -5.13 14.13
CA SER A 96 29.61 -5.99 14.11
C SER A 96 28.35 -5.22 13.71
N LEU A 97 28.12 -4.04 14.30
CA LEU A 97 26.96 -3.20 13.99
C LEU A 97 26.99 -2.73 12.52
N LEU A 98 28.14 -2.24 12.08
CA LEU A 98 28.32 -1.73 10.72
C LEU A 98 28.18 -2.84 9.68
N GLY A 99 28.74 -4.02 9.94
CA GLY A 99 28.59 -5.20 9.09
C GLY A 99 27.11 -5.59 8.91
N CYS A 100 26.36 -5.71 10.02
CA CYS A 100 24.92 -5.99 9.96
C CYS A 100 24.17 -4.90 9.19
N GLY A 101 24.47 -3.62 9.43
CA GLY A 101 23.85 -2.51 8.72
C GLY A 101 24.15 -2.49 7.22
N MET A 102 25.36 -2.86 6.80
CA MET A 102 25.73 -2.98 5.38
C MET A 102 25.02 -4.14 4.70
N GLU A 103 24.89 -5.30 5.37
CA GLU A 103 24.09 -6.43 4.86
C GLU A 103 22.61 -6.03 4.71
N MET A 104 22.04 -5.34 5.70
CA MET A 104 20.65 -4.85 5.63
C MET A 104 20.45 -3.81 4.52
N ALA A 105 21.42 -2.91 4.32
CA ALA A 105 21.40 -1.96 3.21
C ALA A 105 21.49 -2.67 1.84
N GLY A 106 22.24 -3.77 1.75
CA GLY A 106 22.32 -4.62 0.56
C GLY A 106 21.01 -5.34 0.23
N GLN A 107 20.24 -5.74 1.25
CA GLN A 107 18.91 -6.34 1.09
C GLN A 107 17.80 -5.30 0.86
N THR A 108 18.09 -3.99 1.01
CA THR A 108 17.11 -2.92 0.87
C THR A 108 17.05 -2.41 -0.58
N GLN A 109 15.87 -2.54 -1.19
CA GLN A 109 15.66 -2.13 -2.59
C GLN A 109 15.22 -0.67 -2.74
N ASP A 110 14.41 -0.16 -1.81
CA ASP A 110 13.98 1.24 -1.81
C ASP A 110 15.21 2.14 -1.71
N GLN A 111 15.53 2.85 -2.80
CA GLN A 111 16.75 3.62 -2.92
C GLN A 111 16.77 4.82 -1.96
N GLU A 112 15.60 5.37 -1.61
CA GLU A 112 15.49 6.44 -0.62
C GLU A 112 15.78 5.90 0.78
N VAL A 113 15.18 4.76 1.13
CA VAL A 113 15.41 4.08 2.42
C VAL A 113 16.85 3.57 2.53
N ARG A 114 17.40 2.96 1.48
CA ARG A 114 18.80 2.52 1.44
C ARG A 114 19.74 3.72 1.57
N SER A 115 19.45 4.84 0.91
CA SER A 115 20.22 6.07 1.08
C SER A 115 20.17 6.56 2.53
N GLN A 116 18.99 6.54 3.15
CA GLN A 116 18.81 6.90 4.55
C GLN A 116 19.56 5.97 5.52
N MET A 117 19.59 4.66 5.25
CA MET A 117 20.42 3.70 5.99
C MET A 117 21.90 4.05 5.88
N VAL A 118 22.38 4.28 4.66
CA VAL A 118 23.80 4.62 4.39
C VAL A 118 24.18 5.93 5.08
N VAL A 119 23.30 6.94 5.04
CA VAL A 119 23.50 8.21 5.78
C VAL A 119 23.57 7.96 7.28
N SER A 120 22.69 7.10 7.82
CA SER A 120 22.67 6.76 9.24
C SER A 120 23.94 6.00 9.66
N LEU A 121 24.39 5.03 8.86
CA LEU A 121 25.64 4.30 9.06
C LEU A 121 26.85 5.24 9.02
N LYS A 122 26.91 6.16 8.05
CA LYS A 122 27.97 7.18 7.95
C LYS A 122 27.97 8.11 9.15
N ASN A 123 26.79 8.50 9.64
CA ASN A 123 26.67 9.33 10.83
C ASN A 123 27.25 8.59 12.06
N VAL A 124 26.85 7.33 12.29
CA VAL A 124 27.39 6.49 13.37
C VAL A 124 28.91 6.35 13.27
N SER A 125 29.46 6.12 12.07
CA SER A 125 30.91 6.09 11.84
C SER A 125 31.58 7.41 12.24
N MET A 126 31.04 8.55 11.80
CA MET A 126 31.60 9.87 12.06
C MET A 126 31.59 10.22 13.55
N VAL A 127 30.46 9.99 14.25
CA VAL A 127 30.36 10.28 15.68
C VAL A 127 31.22 9.32 16.51
N SER A 128 31.38 8.06 16.06
CA SER A 128 32.28 7.08 16.68
C SER A 128 33.75 7.48 16.53
N SER A 129 34.17 7.99 15.37
CA SER A 129 35.53 8.54 15.21
C SER A 129 35.77 9.75 16.11
N LYS A 130 34.79 10.66 16.26
CA LYS A 130 34.89 11.81 17.19
C LYS A 130 35.03 11.35 18.64
N LEU A 131 34.29 10.31 19.03
CA LEU A 131 34.40 9.70 20.35
C LEU A 131 35.80 9.12 20.60
N LEU A 132 36.38 8.41 19.63
CA LEU A 132 37.73 7.88 19.73
C LEU A 132 38.80 8.98 19.80
N VAL A 133 38.64 10.09 19.07
CA VAL A 133 39.54 11.27 19.19
C VAL A 133 39.45 11.91 20.58
N ALA A 134 38.25 11.97 21.17
CA ALA A 134 38.09 12.42 22.55
C ALA A 134 38.76 11.43 23.53
N ALA A 135 38.62 10.12 23.31
CA ALA A 135 39.30 9.08 24.10
C ALA A 135 40.83 9.20 23.99
N LYS A 136 41.34 9.50 22.80
CA LYS A 136 42.75 9.80 22.53
C LYS A 136 43.27 10.94 23.40
N SER A 137 42.48 12.01 23.51
CA SER A 137 42.80 13.19 24.32
C SER A 137 42.82 12.85 25.81
N VAL A 138 41.89 12.03 26.29
CA VAL A 138 41.86 11.55 27.68
C VAL A 138 43.01 10.58 27.97
N ALA A 139 43.41 9.74 27.02
CA ALA A 139 44.57 8.86 27.17
C ALA A 139 45.89 9.63 27.28
N ALA A 140 46.01 10.78 26.58
CA ALA A 140 47.17 11.66 26.65
C ALA A 140 47.22 12.45 27.96
N ASP A 141 46.07 12.93 28.43
CA ASP A 141 45.95 13.66 29.69
C ASP A 141 44.71 13.20 30.49
N PRO A 142 44.87 12.18 31.35
CA PRO A 142 43.79 11.67 32.20
C PRO A 142 43.35 12.67 33.28
N SER A 143 44.12 13.73 33.53
CA SER A 143 43.82 14.74 34.55
C SER A 143 42.96 15.88 34.02
N ALA A 144 42.85 16.05 32.70
CA ALA A 144 42.06 17.10 32.05
C ALA A 144 40.54 16.87 32.17
N PRO A 145 39.81 17.70 32.95
CA PRO A 145 38.35 17.56 33.10
C PRO A 145 37.61 17.88 31.79
N ASN A 146 38.13 18.79 30.98
CA ASN A 146 37.53 19.16 29.68
C ASN A 146 37.52 17.98 28.69
N ALA A 147 38.60 17.19 28.64
CA ALA A 147 38.69 16.02 27.76
C ALA A 147 37.69 14.93 28.18
N LYS A 148 37.53 14.70 29.49
CA LYS A 148 36.52 13.77 30.03
C LYS A 148 35.09 14.20 29.73
N ASN A 149 34.81 15.50 29.81
CA ASN A 149 33.49 16.04 29.46
C ASN A 149 33.20 15.88 27.95
N GLN A 150 34.18 16.18 27.09
CA GLN A 150 34.05 15.97 25.65
C GLN A 150 33.80 14.50 25.30
N LEU A 151 34.50 13.57 25.96
CA LEU A 151 34.27 12.13 25.80
C LEU A 151 32.84 11.75 26.18
N ALA A 152 32.32 12.23 27.31
CA ALA A 152 30.96 11.95 27.75
C ALA A 152 29.88 12.51 26.80
N VAL A 153 30.10 13.71 26.24
CA VAL A 153 29.19 14.30 25.24
C VAL A 153 29.22 13.50 23.92
N ALA A 154 30.42 13.14 23.45
CA ALA A 154 30.57 12.31 22.25
C ALA A 154 29.89 10.94 22.44
N ALA A 155 29.98 10.35 23.64
CA ALA A 155 29.37 9.07 23.96
C ALA A 155 27.83 9.11 23.85
N ARG A 156 27.19 10.17 24.37
CA ARG A 156 25.73 10.37 24.22
C ARG A 156 25.32 10.50 22.76
N THR A 157 26.10 11.26 21.99
CA THR A 157 25.85 11.48 20.55
C THR A 157 25.93 10.16 19.78
N VAL A 158 26.88 9.28 20.14
CA VAL A 158 26.99 7.93 19.57
C VAL A 158 25.75 7.10 19.88
N THR A 159 25.29 7.08 21.14
CA THR A 159 24.08 6.35 21.52
C THR A 159 22.83 6.84 20.78
N GLU A 160 22.63 8.15 20.65
CA GLU A 160 21.53 8.72 19.86
C GLU A 160 21.59 8.29 18.38
N SER A 161 22.79 8.31 17.81
CA SER A 161 23.02 7.93 16.40
C SER A 161 22.77 6.43 16.17
N ILE A 162 23.15 5.57 17.12
CA ILE A 162 22.88 4.13 17.07
C ILE A 162 21.37 3.88 17.12
N ASN A 163 20.64 4.55 18.01
CA ASN A 163 19.19 4.42 18.12
C ASN A 163 18.48 4.86 16.83
N LEU A 164 18.93 5.95 16.21
CA LEU A 164 18.42 6.39 14.91
C LEU A 164 18.67 5.33 13.83
N LEU A 165 19.88 4.77 13.75
CA LEU A 165 20.21 3.71 12.80
C LEU A 165 19.31 2.49 12.98
N VAL A 166 19.14 2.03 14.21
CA VAL A 166 18.24 0.90 14.54
C VAL A 166 16.81 1.20 14.06
N ASN A 167 16.28 2.40 14.31
CA ASN A 167 14.94 2.78 13.86
C ASN A 167 14.82 2.78 12.32
N VAL A 168 15.82 3.28 11.60
CA VAL A 168 15.83 3.28 10.13
C VAL A 168 15.89 1.84 9.60
N CYS A 169 16.78 0.99 10.13
CA CYS A 169 16.93 -0.40 9.68
C CYS A 169 15.75 -1.29 10.06
N THR A 170 15.05 -1.02 11.16
CA THR A 170 13.87 -1.79 11.58
C THR A 170 12.60 -1.40 10.83
N SER A 171 12.45 -0.12 10.46
CA SER A 171 11.30 0.38 9.67
C SER A 171 11.41 0.10 8.16
N ALA A 172 12.57 -0.34 7.71
CA ALA A 172 12.90 -0.61 6.31
C ALA A 172 12.76 -2.09 5.90
N ALA A 173 12.15 -2.91 6.76
CA ALA A 173 12.01 -4.33 6.50
C ALA A 173 11.31 -4.62 5.15
N PRO A 174 11.95 -5.41 4.25
CA PRO A 174 11.42 -5.72 2.93
C PRO A 174 10.04 -6.40 3.00
N GLY A 175 9.12 -6.00 2.12
CA GLY A 175 7.78 -6.58 2.00
C GLY A 175 6.76 -6.18 3.09
N GLN A 176 7.21 -5.60 4.22
CA GLN A 176 6.30 -5.20 5.30
C GLN A 176 5.36 -4.06 4.88
N LYS A 177 5.90 -3.05 4.19
CA LYS A 177 5.13 -1.88 3.72
C LYS A 177 4.07 -2.29 2.72
N GLU A 178 4.39 -3.25 1.86
CA GLU A 178 3.49 -3.83 0.86
C GLU A 178 2.37 -4.60 1.54
N CYS A 179 2.67 -5.43 2.54
CA CYS A 179 1.65 -6.10 3.36
C CYS A 179 0.71 -5.08 4.04
N ASP A 180 1.25 -4.03 4.67
CA ASP A 180 0.45 -3.00 5.35
C ASP A 180 -0.40 -2.19 4.37
N SER A 181 0.11 -1.94 3.17
CA SER A 181 -0.64 -1.25 2.13
C SER A 181 -1.74 -2.13 1.55
N ALA A 182 -1.47 -3.42 1.36
CA ALA A 182 -2.44 -4.41 0.90
C ALA A 182 -3.59 -4.61 1.92
N VAL A 183 -3.27 -4.79 3.21
CA VAL A 183 -4.28 -4.92 4.27
C VAL A 183 -5.17 -3.68 4.33
N ARG A 184 -4.60 -2.48 4.27
CA ARG A 184 -5.38 -1.24 4.23
C ARG A 184 -6.29 -1.18 3.00
N ALA A 185 -5.77 -1.48 1.81
CA ALA A 185 -6.56 -1.47 0.58
C ALA A 185 -7.75 -2.44 0.66
N ILE A 186 -7.53 -3.68 1.12
CA ILE A 186 -8.57 -4.69 1.27
C ILE A 186 -9.62 -4.25 2.32
N GLN A 187 -9.19 -3.73 3.47
CA GLN A 187 -10.10 -3.26 4.52
C GLN A 187 -10.97 -2.09 4.07
N MET A 188 -10.46 -1.21 3.20
CA MET A 188 -11.21 -0.08 2.63
C MET A 188 -12.39 -0.53 1.75
N MET A 189 -12.44 -1.79 1.33
CA MET A 189 -13.55 -2.34 0.54
C MET A 189 -14.74 -2.77 1.41
N ARG A 190 -14.55 -2.96 2.72
CA ARG A 190 -15.58 -3.48 3.64
C ARG A 190 -16.89 -2.66 3.64
N PRO A 191 -16.87 -1.31 3.63
CA PRO A 191 -18.10 -0.52 3.60
C PRO A 191 -18.97 -0.78 2.36
N MET A 192 -18.39 -1.22 1.25
CA MET A 192 -19.13 -1.54 0.03
C MET A 192 -20.05 -2.78 0.20
N LEU A 193 -19.71 -3.65 1.16
CA LEU A 193 -20.48 -4.85 1.47
C LEU A 193 -21.53 -4.64 2.57
N ASP A 194 -21.49 -3.50 3.29
CA ASP A 194 -22.43 -3.24 4.39
C ASP A 194 -23.81 -2.83 3.85
N GLN A 195 -23.86 -2.07 2.75
CA GLN A 195 -25.11 -1.63 2.11
C GLN A 195 -24.97 -1.54 0.57
N PRO A 196 -25.19 -2.64 -0.17
CA PRO A 196 -25.16 -2.64 -1.64
C PRO A 196 -26.46 -2.03 -2.21
N ASN A 197 -26.72 -0.75 -1.94
CA ASN A 197 -27.91 -0.04 -2.42
C ASN A 197 -27.66 0.68 -3.75
N GLU A 198 -26.42 0.70 -4.22
CA GLU A 198 -26.02 1.39 -5.45
C GLU A 198 -25.17 0.43 -6.30
N PRO A 199 -25.26 0.54 -7.64
CA PRO A 199 -24.37 -0.22 -8.52
C PRO A 199 -22.93 0.22 -8.28
N VAL A 200 -22.03 -0.75 -8.17
CA VAL A 200 -20.60 -0.53 -7.95
C VAL A 200 -19.89 -0.31 -9.29
N ASN A 201 -20.31 -1.02 -10.32
CA ASN A 201 -19.72 -0.96 -11.66
C ASN A 201 -20.78 -1.28 -12.73
N ASP A 202 -20.34 -1.30 -13.99
CA ASP A 202 -21.19 -1.57 -15.15
C ASP A 202 -21.27 -3.08 -15.51
N LEU A 203 -20.78 -3.99 -14.65
CA LEU A 203 -20.82 -5.43 -14.91
C LEU A 203 -22.26 -5.97 -14.81
N THR A 204 -22.60 -6.89 -15.71
CA THR A 204 -23.82 -7.68 -15.59
C THR A 204 -23.66 -8.80 -14.55
N TYR A 205 -24.76 -9.48 -14.22
CA TYR A 205 -24.74 -10.53 -13.22
C TYR A 205 -23.77 -11.68 -13.56
N TYR A 206 -23.80 -12.14 -14.81
CA TYR A 206 -22.92 -13.22 -15.27
C TYR A 206 -21.47 -12.74 -15.46
N ASP A 207 -21.25 -11.49 -15.87
CA ASP A 207 -19.90 -10.92 -15.90
C ASP A 207 -19.28 -10.87 -14.49
N CYS A 208 -20.09 -10.63 -13.44
CA CYS A 208 -19.62 -10.72 -12.05
C CYS A 208 -19.20 -12.15 -11.70
N LEU A 209 -19.98 -13.16 -12.10
CA LEU A 209 -19.65 -14.56 -11.87
C LEU A 209 -18.36 -14.98 -12.59
N ASP A 210 -18.23 -14.61 -13.87
CA ASP A 210 -17.03 -14.89 -14.66
C ASP A 210 -15.81 -14.19 -14.07
N THR A 211 -15.94 -12.93 -13.65
CA THR A 211 -14.89 -12.20 -12.94
C THR A 211 -14.48 -12.93 -11.67
N VAL A 212 -15.44 -13.42 -10.86
CA VAL A 212 -15.12 -14.17 -9.63
C VAL A 212 -14.39 -15.47 -9.94
N LEU A 213 -14.79 -16.20 -10.99
CA LEU A 213 -14.15 -17.44 -11.40
C LEU A 213 -12.72 -17.23 -11.91
N GLU A 214 -12.51 -16.28 -12.81
CA GLU A 214 -11.17 -15.95 -13.33
C GLU A 214 -10.24 -15.49 -12.21
N ARG A 215 -10.71 -14.54 -11.38
CA ARG A 215 -9.90 -13.98 -10.29
C ARG A 215 -9.61 -14.99 -9.19
N SER A 216 -10.46 -16.00 -9.00
CA SER A 216 -10.20 -17.08 -8.04
C SER A 216 -8.95 -17.91 -8.39
N GLN A 217 -8.69 -18.13 -9.68
CA GLN A 217 -7.51 -18.87 -10.14
C GLN A 217 -6.24 -18.04 -9.92
N SER A 218 -6.22 -16.80 -10.42
CA SER A 218 -5.09 -15.89 -10.21
C SER A 218 -4.77 -15.69 -8.74
N LEU A 219 -5.79 -15.61 -7.88
CA LEU A 219 -5.57 -15.50 -6.44
C LEU A 219 -4.88 -16.75 -5.86
N GLY A 220 -5.30 -17.95 -6.26
CA GLY A 220 -4.69 -19.19 -5.79
C GLY A 220 -3.19 -19.29 -6.14
N ASP A 221 -2.85 -18.87 -7.36
CA ASP A 221 -1.45 -18.81 -7.82
C ASP A 221 -0.65 -17.77 -7.02
N ALA A 222 -1.19 -16.55 -6.85
CA ALA A 222 -0.54 -15.48 -6.09
C ALA A 222 -0.38 -15.83 -4.60
N MET A 223 -1.36 -16.50 -3.99
CA MET A 223 -1.27 -17.01 -2.61
C MET A 223 -0.16 -18.07 -2.46
N THR A 224 0.03 -18.90 -3.48
CA THR A 224 1.11 -19.89 -3.54
C THR A 224 2.46 -19.19 -3.73
N GLY A 225 2.52 -18.15 -4.57
CA GLY A 225 3.69 -17.28 -4.74
C GLY A 225 4.12 -16.61 -3.43
N ILE A 226 3.19 -16.06 -2.64
CA ILE A 226 3.49 -15.48 -1.31
C ILE A 226 4.21 -16.51 -0.42
N ALA A 227 3.70 -17.75 -0.37
CA ALA A 227 4.33 -18.81 0.40
C ALA A 227 5.73 -19.13 -0.15
N ASP A 228 5.85 -19.43 -1.44
CA ASP A 228 7.12 -19.89 -2.01
C ASP A 228 8.21 -18.82 -1.91
N HIS A 229 7.89 -17.57 -2.23
CA HIS A 229 8.84 -16.46 -2.15
C HIS A 229 9.21 -16.12 -0.69
N ALA A 230 8.27 -16.23 0.26
CA ALA A 230 8.60 -16.07 1.68
C ALA A 230 9.58 -17.14 2.15
N LYS A 231 9.42 -18.40 1.71
CA LYS A 231 10.31 -19.51 2.06
C LYS A 231 11.74 -19.31 1.55
N HIS A 232 11.88 -18.79 0.33
CA HIS A 232 13.18 -18.55 -0.30
C HIS A 232 13.78 -17.17 0.01
N SER A 233 13.09 -16.33 0.80
CA SER A 233 13.49 -14.94 1.10
C SER A 233 13.61 -14.06 -0.16
N GLU A 234 12.76 -14.34 -1.15
CA GLU A 234 12.66 -13.61 -2.42
C GLU A 234 11.73 -12.39 -2.23
N HIS A 235 12.25 -11.36 -1.55
CA HIS A 235 11.44 -10.22 -1.08
C HIS A 235 10.75 -9.43 -2.19
N GLU A 236 11.31 -9.38 -3.40
CA GLU A 236 10.73 -8.68 -4.56
C GLU A 236 9.51 -9.41 -5.10
N GLN A 237 9.69 -10.70 -5.42
CA GLN A 237 8.62 -11.56 -5.92
C GLN A 237 7.52 -11.72 -4.86
N PHE A 238 7.89 -11.85 -3.58
CA PHE A 238 6.94 -11.81 -2.47
C PHE A 238 6.07 -10.54 -2.49
N SER A 239 6.71 -9.38 -2.65
CA SER A 239 6.02 -8.08 -2.67
C SER A 239 5.09 -7.94 -3.88
N GLU A 240 5.49 -8.49 -5.03
CA GLU A 240 4.65 -8.56 -6.23
C GLU A 240 3.43 -9.47 -6.01
N SER A 241 3.63 -10.67 -5.46
CA SER A 241 2.53 -11.58 -5.12
C SER A 241 1.56 -10.97 -4.10
N VAL A 242 2.06 -10.25 -3.09
CA VAL A 242 1.20 -9.53 -2.12
C VAL A 242 0.36 -8.45 -2.83
N ARG A 243 0.95 -7.70 -3.78
CA ARG A 243 0.23 -6.68 -4.55
C ARG A 243 -0.81 -7.30 -5.48
N GLU A 244 -0.49 -8.42 -6.11
CA GLU A 244 -1.42 -9.18 -6.94
C GLU A 244 -2.59 -9.72 -6.12
N VAL A 245 -2.33 -10.33 -4.96
CA VAL A 245 -3.37 -10.75 -4.00
C VAL A 245 -4.26 -9.57 -3.63
N SER A 246 -3.67 -8.44 -3.23
CA SER A 246 -4.44 -7.25 -2.85
C SER A 246 -5.38 -6.77 -3.96
N THR A 247 -4.87 -6.67 -5.18
CA THR A 247 -5.62 -6.19 -6.34
C THR A 247 -6.75 -7.16 -6.71
N THR A 248 -6.44 -8.46 -6.67
CA THR A 248 -7.39 -9.52 -6.99
C THR A 248 -8.51 -9.60 -5.97
N ILE A 249 -8.21 -9.48 -4.67
CA ILE A 249 -9.21 -9.43 -3.60
C ILE A 249 -10.11 -8.19 -3.74
N CYS A 250 -9.55 -7.01 -4.04
CA CYS A 250 -10.38 -5.81 -4.27
C CYS A 250 -11.36 -6.02 -5.42
N THR A 251 -10.88 -6.60 -6.54
CA THR A 251 -11.73 -6.93 -7.70
C THR A 251 -12.82 -7.94 -7.35
N LEU A 252 -12.49 -8.98 -6.57
CA LEU A 252 -13.47 -9.98 -6.09
C LEU A 252 -14.56 -9.34 -5.22
N VAL A 253 -14.17 -8.44 -4.32
CA VAL A 253 -15.11 -7.73 -3.45
C VAL A 253 -16.01 -6.79 -4.26
N GLU A 254 -15.48 -6.07 -5.25
CA GLU A 254 -16.26 -5.23 -6.16
C GLU A 254 -17.29 -6.05 -6.94
N ALA A 255 -16.89 -7.19 -7.51
CA ALA A 255 -17.78 -8.10 -8.22
C ALA A 255 -18.84 -8.70 -7.27
N SER A 256 -18.48 -9.01 -6.02
CA SER A 256 -19.42 -9.52 -5.01
C SER A 256 -20.47 -8.48 -4.64
N ALA A 257 -20.05 -7.24 -4.41
CA ALA A 257 -20.93 -6.13 -4.08
C ALA A 257 -21.88 -5.80 -5.24
N GLN A 258 -21.37 -5.81 -6.48
CA GLN A 258 -22.20 -5.65 -7.68
C GLN A 258 -23.20 -6.79 -7.84
N ALA A 259 -22.78 -8.05 -7.70
CA ALA A 259 -23.68 -9.20 -7.79
C ALA A 259 -24.80 -9.11 -6.75
N ALA A 260 -24.45 -8.79 -5.50
CA ALA A 260 -25.43 -8.56 -4.44
C ALA A 260 -26.40 -7.42 -4.79
N TYR A 261 -25.92 -6.28 -5.29
CA TYR A 261 -26.79 -5.19 -5.75
C TYR A 261 -27.78 -5.68 -6.82
N LEU A 262 -27.32 -6.42 -7.83
CA LEU A 262 -28.16 -6.93 -8.92
C LEU A 262 -29.22 -7.92 -8.43
N VAL A 263 -28.88 -8.84 -7.51
CA VAL A 263 -29.85 -9.73 -6.84
C VAL A 263 -30.91 -8.92 -6.11
N GLY A 264 -30.48 -7.87 -5.40
CA GLY A 264 -31.40 -7.01 -4.67
C GLY A 264 -32.36 -6.24 -5.56
N ALA A 265 -31.84 -5.73 -6.68
CA ALA A 265 -32.57 -4.95 -7.66
C ALA A 265 -33.51 -5.79 -8.53
N SER A 266 -33.25 -7.11 -8.67
CA SER A 266 -34.08 -8.01 -9.47
C SER A 266 -35.38 -8.46 -8.78
N ASP A 267 -35.49 -8.32 -7.46
CA ASP A 267 -36.72 -8.68 -6.75
C ASP A 267 -37.87 -7.74 -7.15
N SER A 268 -39.04 -8.31 -7.46
CA SER A 268 -40.21 -7.56 -7.94
C SER A 268 -40.78 -6.56 -6.93
N SER A 269 -40.45 -6.68 -5.66
CA SER A 269 -40.84 -5.72 -4.61
C SER A 269 -39.78 -4.66 -4.31
N SER A 270 -38.62 -4.73 -4.97
CA SER A 270 -37.56 -3.72 -4.92
C SER A 270 -37.74 -2.67 -6.04
N MET A 271 -37.15 -1.50 -5.84
CA MET A 271 -36.93 -0.52 -6.91
C MET A 271 -35.45 -0.34 -7.14
N ALA A 272 -34.98 -0.66 -8.35
CA ALA A 272 -33.60 -0.48 -8.76
C ALA A 272 -33.16 0.99 -8.60
N GLY A 273 -31.93 1.16 -8.12
CA GLY A 273 -31.31 2.47 -8.03
C GLY A 273 -31.01 3.01 -9.41
N LYS A 274 -31.03 4.34 -9.55
CA LYS A 274 -30.54 4.99 -10.77
C LYS A 274 -29.10 5.42 -10.50
N PRO A 275 -28.11 4.90 -11.25
CA PRO A 275 -26.74 5.40 -11.12
C PRO A 275 -26.72 6.90 -11.42
N GLY A 276 -25.93 7.64 -10.65
CA GLY A 276 -25.69 9.05 -10.91
C GLY A 276 -25.02 9.25 -12.28
N LEU A 277 -25.14 10.46 -12.82
CA LEU A 277 -24.38 10.85 -14.01
C LEU A 277 -22.87 10.89 -13.75
N VAL A 278 -22.48 11.06 -12.48
CA VAL A 278 -21.10 11.15 -11.98
C VAL A 278 -20.94 10.41 -10.66
N ASP A 279 -19.78 9.81 -10.43
CA ASP A 279 -19.38 9.27 -9.12
C ASP A 279 -18.77 10.39 -8.28
N LEU A 280 -19.56 10.93 -7.34
CA LEU A 280 -19.14 12.02 -6.45
C LEU A 280 -17.92 11.66 -5.60
N SER A 281 -17.81 10.39 -5.19
CA SER A 281 -16.70 9.91 -4.37
C SER A 281 -15.39 9.90 -5.17
N HIS A 282 -15.46 9.55 -6.46
CA HIS A 282 -14.32 9.60 -7.36
C HIS A 282 -13.85 11.05 -7.58
N PHE A 283 -14.77 11.97 -7.83
CA PHE A 283 -14.44 13.39 -8.02
C PHE A 283 -13.81 13.99 -6.78
N ALA A 284 -14.37 13.74 -5.59
CA ALA A 284 -13.83 14.22 -4.33
C ALA A 284 -12.41 13.67 -4.05
N ARG A 285 -12.19 12.36 -4.23
CA ARG A 285 -10.86 11.74 -4.05
C ARG A 285 -9.84 12.28 -5.04
N ALA A 286 -10.21 12.42 -6.31
CA ALA A 286 -9.32 12.97 -7.33
C ALA A 286 -8.98 14.44 -7.05
N SER A 287 -9.95 15.25 -6.65
CA SER A 287 -9.72 16.64 -6.24
C SER A 287 -8.75 16.73 -5.06
N GLN A 288 -8.99 15.96 -3.99
CA GLN A 288 -8.11 15.94 -2.82
C GLN A 288 -6.67 15.51 -3.18
N ALA A 289 -6.51 14.48 -4.00
CA ALA A 289 -5.19 14.01 -4.44
C ALA A 289 -4.44 15.09 -5.26
N ILE A 290 -5.15 15.81 -6.13
CA ILE A 290 -4.60 16.93 -6.90
C ILE A 290 -4.20 18.08 -5.96
N GLN A 291 -5.05 18.46 -5.01
CA GLN A 291 -4.76 19.52 -4.04
C GLN A 291 -3.52 19.19 -3.19
N MET A 292 -3.40 17.97 -2.67
CA MET A 292 -2.23 17.53 -1.92
C MET A 292 -0.95 17.55 -2.76
N ALA A 293 -1.01 17.08 -4.00
CA ALA A 293 0.13 17.12 -4.91
C ALA A 293 0.55 18.57 -5.26
N CYS A 294 -0.42 19.47 -5.45
CA CYS A 294 -0.16 20.89 -5.67
C CYS A 294 0.50 21.57 -4.45
N GLN A 295 0.09 21.20 -3.23
CA GLN A 295 0.75 21.66 -2.01
C GLN A 295 2.22 21.18 -1.93
N GLN A 296 2.47 19.94 -2.32
CA GLN A 296 3.83 19.38 -2.37
C GLN A 296 4.72 20.12 -3.39
N LEU A 297 4.18 20.50 -4.55
CA LEU A 297 4.91 21.32 -5.53
C LEU A 297 5.26 22.72 -5.01
N SER A 298 4.37 23.28 -4.17
CA SER A 298 4.55 24.62 -3.58
C SER A 298 5.46 24.63 -2.35
N ASN A 299 5.78 23.46 -1.78
CA ASN A 299 6.59 23.36 -0.57
C ASN A 299 8.09 23.61 -0.89
N PRO A 300 8.75 24.59 -0.24
CA PRO A 300 10.19 24.85 -0.44
C PRO A 300 11.10 23.68 -0.08
N ALA A 301 10.68 22.82 0.84
CA ALA A 301 11.47 21.68 1.32
C ALA A 301 11.37 20.43 0.42
N SER A 302 10.56 20.46 -0.65
CA SER A 302 10.34 19.27 -1.48
C SER A 302 11.49 18.98 -2.44
N SER A 303 11.95 17.72 -2.42
CA SER A 303 13.04 17.21 -3.25
C SER A 303 12.60 17.00 -4.71
N GLN A 304 13.55 16.91 -5.64
CA GLN A 304 13.29 16.64 -7.06
C GLN A 304 12.45 15.37 -7.32
N PRO A 305 12.72 14.19 -6.70
CA PRO A 305 11.86 13.02 -6.88
C PRO A 305 10.43 13.22 -6.33
N GLN A 306 10.28 13.98 -5.25
CA GLN A 306 8.96 14.35 -4.72
C GLN A 306 8.16 15.23 -5.70
N ILE A 307 8.83 16.16 -6.39
CA ILE A 307 8.21 17.00 -7.44
C ILE A 307 7.72 16.14 -8.61
N LEU A 308 8.54 15.21 -9.10
CA LEU A 308 8.17 14.31 -10.21
C LEU A 308 7.02 13.35 -9.82
N SER A 309 7.03 12.87 -8.58
CA SER A 309 5.93 12.07 -8.03
C SER A 309 4.62 12.86 -7.99
N ALA A 310 4.65 14.09 -7.48
CA ALA A 310 3.48 14.97 -7.45
C ALA A 310 2.94 15.26 -8.87
N ALA A 311 3.83 15.49 -9.84
CA ALA A 311 3.46 15.68 -11.24
C ALA A 311 2.72 14.46 -11.82
N THR A 312 3.19 13.26 -11.50
CA THR A 312 2.59 11.99 -11.95
C THR A 312 1.19 11.81 -11.36
N VAL A 313 1.01 12.11 -10.07
CA VAL A 313 -0.30 12.08 -9.39
C VAL A 313 -1.27 13.05 -10.06
N ILE A 314 -0.84 14.29 -10.30
CA ILE A 314 -1.67 15.31 -10.97
C ILE A 314 -2.09 14.85 -12.36
N ALA A 315 -1.15 14.38 -13.19
CA ALA A 315 -1.45 13.91 -14.54
C ALA A 315 -2.44 12.73 -14.54
N LYS A 316 -2.27 11.77 -13.63
CA LYS A 316 -3.17 10.62 -13.47
C LYS A 316 -4.60 11.06 -13.12
N HIS A 317 -4.76 11.86 -12.08
CA HIS A 317 -6.09 12.23 -11.57
C HIS A 317 -6.81 13.22 -12.48
N THR A 318 -6.10 14.18 -13.09
CA THR A 318 -6.70 15.13 -14.04
C THR A 318 -7.17 14.42 -15.31
N SER A 319 -6.39 13.45 -15.83
CA SER A 319 -6.83 12.61 -16.95
C SER A 319 -8.07 11.79 -16.60
N SER A 320 -8.11 11.21 -15.39
CA SER A 320 -9.28 10.48 -14.87
C SER A 320 -10.54 11.37 -14.82
N LEU A 321 -10.43 12.59 -14.30
CA LEU A 321 -11.52 13.56 -14.24
C LEU A 321 -12.00 13.97 -15.64
N CYS A 322 -11.09 14.24 -16.58
CA CYS A 322 -11.43 14.55 -17.96
C CYS A 322 -12.20 13.40 -18.63
N ASN A 323 -11.79 12.16 -18.40
CA ASN A 323 -12.50 10.98 -18.90
C ASN A 323 -13.90 10.85 -18.26
N ALA A 324 -14.02 11.05 -16.95
CA ALA A 324 -15.30 11.01 -16.26
C ALA A 324 -16.27 12.09 -16.80
N CYS A 325 -15.79 13.31 -17.04
CA CYS A 325 -16.57 14.37 -17.67
C CYS A 325 -17.02 14.02 -19.09
N ARG A 326 -16.14 13.41 -19.89
CA ARG A 326 -16.47 12.93 -21.23
C ARG A 326 -17.61 11.91 -21.18
N VAL A 327 -17.54 10.92 -20.28
CA VAL A 327 -18.59 9.92 -20.09
C VAL A 327 -19.89 10.58 -19.64
N ALA A 328 -19.86 11.45 -18.63
CA ALA A 328 -21.04 12.18 -18.14
C ALA A 328 -21.70 13.03 -19.25
N SER A 329 -20.90 13.70 -20.09
CA SER A 329 -21.38 14.50 -21.22
C SER A 329 -22.07 13.67 -22.31
N SER A 330 -21.69 12.38 -22.44
CA SER A 330 -22.29 11.45 -23.39
C SER A 330 -23.60 10.84 -22.88
N LYS A 331 -23.72 10.69 -21.55
CA LYS A 331 -24.88 10.09 -20.87
C LYS A 331 -25.97 11.11 -20.53
N THR A 332 -25.65 12.41 -20.43
CA THR A 332 -26.64 13.45 -20.09
C THR A 332 -27.50 13.88 -21.28
N THR A 333 -28.80 14.03 -21.06
CA THR A 333 -29.76 14.58 -22.02
C THR A 333 -29.89 16.10 -21.94
N ASN A 334 -29.39 16.72 -20.86
CA ASN A 334 -29.44 18.17 -20.67
C ASN A 334 -28.33 18.86 -21.50
N PRO A 335 -28.67 19.69 -22.51
CA PRO A 335 -27.68 20.32 -23.38
C PRO A 335 -26.78 21.33 -22.65
N VAL A 336 -27.26 21.94 -21.56
CA VAL A 336 -26.47 22.87 -20.74
C VAL A 336 -25.43 22.10 -19.92
N ALA A 337 -25.85 21.05 -19.22
CA ALA A 337 -24.94 20.20 -18.45
C ALA A 337 -23.89 19.54 -19.34
N LYS A 338 -24.27 19.08 -20.54
CA LYS A 338 -23.35 18.54 -21.55
C LYS A 338 -22.24 19.53 -21.92
N ARG A 339 -22.61 20.77 -22.25
CA ARG A 339 -21.63 21.83 -22.57
C ARG A 339 -20.73 22.14 -21.39
N HIS A 340 -21.28 22.17 -20.17
CA HIS A 340 -20.53 22.45 -18.97
C HIS A 340 -19.48 21.36 -18.66
N PHE A 341 -19.84 20.07 -18.73
CA PHE A 341 -18.87 18.97 -18.56
C PHE A 341 -17.73 19.01 -19.58
N VAL A 342 -18.04 19.30 -20.85
CA VAL A 342 -17.02 19.42 -21.91
C VAL A 342 -16.10 20.60 -21.63
N GLN A 343 -16.65 21.74 -21.21
CA GLN A 343 -15.87 22.93 -20.88
C GLN A 343 -14.99 22.71 -19.65
N SER A 344 -15.53 22.15 -18.56
CA SER A 344 -14.75 21.85 -17.36
C SER A 344 -13.61 20.85 -17.63
N ALA A 345 -13.82 19.83 -18.46
CA ALA A 345 -12.76 18.92 -18.88
C ALA A 345 -11.65 19.66 -19.66
N LYS A 346 -12.03 20.60 -20.53
CA LYS A 346 -11.09 21.43 -21.29
C LYS A 346 -10.30 22.36 -20.38
N ASP A 347 -10.95 22.97 -19.39
CA ASP A 347 -10.31 23.88 -18.44
C ASP A 347 -9.30 23.13 -17.56
N VAL A 348 -9.68 21.96 -17.03
CA VAL A 348 -8.77 21.08 -16.29
C VAL A 348 -7.59 20.66 -17.17
N ALA A 349 -7.82 20.18 -18.38
CA ALA A 349 -6.74 19.78 -19.28
C ALA A 349 -5.78 20.94 -19.64
N SER A 350 -6.32 22.13 -19.87
CA SER A 350 -5.55 23.35 -20.19
C SER A 350 -4.70 23.80 -19.00
N ALA A 351 -5.28 23.79 -17.79
CA ALA A 351 -4.56 24.11 -16.57
C ALA A 351 -3.46 23.08 -16.27
N THR A 352 -3.75 21.77 -16.42
CA THR A 352 -2.75 20.70 -16.29
C THR A 352 -1.60 20.87 -17.27
N ALA A 353 -1.87 21.16 -18.55
CA ALA A 353 -0.84 21.35 -19.55
C ALA A 353 0.08 22.54 -19.24
N SER A 354 -0.50 23.63 -18.73
CA SER A 354 0.23 24.82 -18.30
C SER A 354 1.13 24.50 -17.10
N LEU A 355 0.60 23.79 -16.10
CA LEU A 355 1.37 23.37 -14.92
C LEU A 355 2.51 22.41 -15.29
N VAL A 356 2.28 21.41 -16.15
CA VAL A 356 3.32 20.47 -16.60
C VAL A 356 4.47 21.18 -17.31
N LYS A 357 4.19 22.29 -18.02
CA LYS A 357 5.24 23.11 -18.64
C LYS A 357 6.15 23.77 -17.59
N GLU A 358 5.58 24.31 -16.53
CA GLU A 358 6.35 24.92 -15.42
C GLU A 358 7.11 23.86 -14.61
N ILE A 359 6.52 22.68 -14.38
CA ILE A 359 7.19 21.54 -13.73
C ILE A 359 8.44 21.12 -14.52
N LYS A 360 8.35 21.04 -15.85
CA LYS A 360 9.51 20.72 -16.71
C LYS A 360 10.62 21.77 -16.59
N MET A 361 10.27 23.05 -16.47
CA MET A 361 11.27 24.10 -16.25
C MET A 361 11.91 24.00 -14.86
N LEU A 362 11.13 23.68 -13.83
CA LEU A 362 11.62 23.45 -12.48
C LEU A 362 12.55 22.23 -12.37
N ASP A 363 12.27 21.17 -13.15
CA ASP A 363 13.10 19.96 -13.20
C ASP A 363 14.44 20.20 -13.91
N GLN A 364 14.45 21.05 -14.95
CA GLN A 364 15.69 21.45 -15.63
C GLN A 364 16.53 22.43 -14.81
N GLU A 365 15.89 23.37 -14.12
CA GLU A 365 16.55 24.39 -13.32
C GLU A 365 15.81 24.59 -11.99
N PRO A 366 16.28 23.95 -10.90
CA PRO A 366 15.67 24.09 -9.58
C PRO A 366 16.05 25.43 -8.95
N SER A 367 15.29 26.47 -9.30
CA SER A 367 15.41 27.82 -8.72
C SER A 367 14.14 28.22 -7.95
N ASP A 368 14.29 29.10 -6.96
CA ASP A 368 13.15 29.61 -6.19
C ASP A 368 12.13 30.35 -7.09
N ALA A 369 12.61 31.04 -8.13
CA ALA A 369 11.76 31.69 -9.12
C ALA A 369 10.94 30.68 -9.95
N ASN A 370 11.54 29.56 -10.37
CA ASN A 370 10.82 28.49 -11.07
C ASN A 370 9.83 27.78 -10.16
N ARG A 371 10.19 27.62 -8.88
CA ARG A 371 9.30 27.02 -7.88
C ARG A 371 8.09 27.91 -7.59
N GLN A 372 8.30 29.22 -7.49
CA GLN A 372 7.22 30.18 -7.33
C GLN A 372 6.27 30.17 -8.55
N ARG A 373 6.81 30.17 -9.77
CA ARG A 373 6.00 30.05 -11.01
C ARG A 373 5.18 28.76 -11.06
N CYS A 374 5.78 27.64 -10.63
CA CYS A 374 5.08 26.37 -10.52
C CYS A 374 3.95 26.45 -9.49
N GLY A 375 4.21 27.04 -8.31
CA GLY A 375 3.19 27.30 -7.29
C GLY A 375 2.04 28.16 -7.79
N GLU A 376 2.33 29.25 -8.51
CA GLU A 376 1.32 30.12 -9.14
C GLU A 376 0.49 29.36 -10.18
N ALA A 377 1.12 28.49 -10.98
CA ALA A 377 0.45 27.65 -11.97
C ALA A 377 -0.43 26.55 -11.36
N THR A 378 -0.27 26.20 -10.08
CA THR A 378 -1.18 25.25 -9.40
C THR A 378 -2.57 25.83 -9.15
N ARG A 379 -2.69 27.15 -8.98
CA ARG A 379 -3.93 27.79 -8.55
C ARG A 379 -5.05 27.68 -9.58
N PRO A 380 -4.83 27.97 -10.88
CA PRO A 380 -5.83 27.75 -11.92
C PRO A 380 -6.29 26.28 -12.02
N LEU A 381 -5.41 25.33 -11.75
CA LEU A 381 -5.76 23.91 -11.77
C LEU A 381 -6.67 23.55 -10.59
N ILE A 382 -6.35 24.00 -9.39
CA ILE A 382 -7.19 23.80 -8.20
C ILE A 382 -8.56 24.43 -8.42
N ASP A 383 -8.61 25.68 -8.90
CA ASP A 383 -9.88 26.39 -9.15
C ASP A 383 -10.74 25.65 -10.19
N ALA A 384 -10.14 25.15 -11.29
CA ALA A 384 -10.85 24.38 -12.30
C ALA A 384 -11.39 23.05 -11.76
N VAL A 385 -10.61 22.34 -10.94
CA VAL A 385 -11.00 21.07 -10.33
C VAL A 385 -12.07 21.26 -9.26
N ASP A 386 -11.98 22.32 -8.46
CA ASP A 386 -12.99 22.65 -7.44
C ASP A 386 -14.30 23.10 -8.09
N SER A 387 -14.24 23.90 -9.14
CA SER A 387 -15.42 24.27 -9.92
C SER A 387 -16.09 23.05 -10.56
N LEU A 388 -15.30 22.11 -11.11
CA LEU A 388 -15.81 20.87 -11.66
C LEU A 388 -16.46 19.99 -10.58
N THR A 389 -15.82 19.86 -9.43
CA THR A 389 -16.31 19.04 -8.31
C THR A 389 -17.61 19.62 -7.73
N THR A 390 -17.68 20.94 -7.62
CA THR A 390 -18.90 21.65 -7.18
C THR A 390 -20.04 21.50 -8.19
N PHE A 391 -19.74 21.57 -9.49
CA PHE A 391 -20.75 21.32 -10.50
C PHE A 391 -21.24 19.86 -10.45
N ALA A 392 -20.31 18.90 -10.35
CA ALA A 392 -20.60 17.48 -10.26
C ALA A 392 -21.45 17.13 -9.01
N SER A 393 -21.27 17.85 -7.89
CA SER A 393 -22.05 17.65 -6.65
C SER A 393 -23.49 18.16 -6.69
N SER A 394 -23.95 18.70 -7.82
CA SER A 394 -25.34 19.11 -7.99
C SER A 394 -26.29 17.90 -7.85
N PRO A 395 -27.39 18.02 -7.09
CA PRO A 395 -28.31 16.90 -6.84
C PRO A 395 -28.91 16.27 -8.10
N GLU A 396 -28.96 17.01 -9.21
CA GLU A 396 -29.43 16.53 -10.51
C GLU A 396 -28.53 15.47 -11.16
N PHE A 397 -27.27 15.36 -10.72
CA PHE A 397 -26.31 14.35 -11.20
C PHE A 397 -26.11 13.20 -10.22
N ALA A 398 -26.63 13.32 -9.00
CA ALA A 398 -26.51 12.30 -7.97
C ALA A 398 -27.33 11.04 -8.33
N GLY A 399 -26.84 9.89 -7.88
CA GLY A 399 -27.59 8.65 -7.99
C GLY A 399 -28.84 8.67 -7.10
N VAL A 400 -29.86 7.93 -7.49
CA VAL A 400 -30.98 7.60 -6.61
C VAL A 400 -30.72 6.20 -6.06
N PRO A 401 -30.50 6.03 -4.75
CA PRO A 401 -30.26 4.72 -4.16
C PRO A 401 -31.43 3.77 -4.43
N ALA A 402 -31.12 2.49 -4.60
CA ALA A 402 -32.14 1.46 -4.71
C ALA A 402 -32.93 1.34 -3.40
N LYS A 403 -34.23 1.12 -3.53
CA LYS A 403 -35.06 0.70 -2.40
C LYS A 403 -35.16 -0.81 -2.44
N ILE A 404 -34.28 -1.46 -1.69
CA ILE A 404 -34.20 -2.91 -1.61
C ILE A 404 -35.17 -3.44 -0.55
N SER A 405 -36.04 -4.37 -0.94
CA SER A 405 -37.01 -5.01 -0.05
C SER A 405 -36.32 -5.87 1.02
N HIS A 406 -37.04 -6.19 2.12
CA HIS A 406 -36.48 -7.08 3.14
C HIS A 406 -36.16 -8.47 2.58
N LYS A 407 -37.04 -9.01 1.72
CA LYS A 407 -36.84 -10.31 1.05
C LYS A 407 -35.56 -10.29 0.20
N ALA A 408 -35.36 -9.22 -0.57
CA ALA A 408 -34.18 -9.02 -1.38
C ALA A 408 -32.90 -8.92 -0.55
N ARG A 409 -32.92 -8.24 0.61
CA ARG A 409 -31.78 -8.20 1.54
C ARG A 409 -31.38 -9.58 2.06
N VAL A 410 -32.36 -10.45 2.33
CA VAL A 410 -32.09 -11.82 2.76
C VAL A 410 -31.39 -12.61 1.65
N ALA A 411 -31.77 -12.41 0.37
CA ALA A 411 -31.11 -13.04 -0.78
C ALA A 411 -29.70 -12.48 -1.05
N GLN A 412 -29.43 -11.21 -0.70
CA GLN A 412 -28.10 -10.61 -0.80
C GLN A 412 -27.12 -11.15 0.24
N GLU A 413 -27.59 -11.47 1.44
CA GLU A 413 -26.75 -11.74 2.60
C GLU A 413 -25.74 -12.89 2.41
N PRO A 414 -26.06 -14.02 1.75
CA PRO A 414 -25.07 -15.07 1.47
C PRO A 414 -23.85 -14.56 0.68
N ILE A 415 -24.09 -13.74 -0.35
CA ILE A 415 -23.04 -13.14 -1.19
C ILE A 415 -22.20 -12.15 -0.36
N LEU A 416 -22.87 -11.28 0.41
CA LEU A 416 -22.21 -10.27 1.24
C LEU A 416 -21.38 -10.90 2.37
N ALA A 417 -21.91 -11.94 3.02
CA ALA A 417 -21.21 -12.68 4.07
C ALA A 417 -19.97 -13.39 3.52
N ALA A 418 -20.05 -13.97 2.31
CA ALA A 418 -18.89 -14.54 1.64
C ALA A 418 -17.82 -13.47 1.33
N GLY A 419 -18.23 -12.32 0.78
CA GLY A 419 -17.33 -11.17 0.54
C GLY A 419 -16.63 -10.67 1.81
N ARG A 420 -17.36 -10.54 2.92
CA ARG A 420 -16.80 -10.14 4.23
C ARG A 420 -15.78 -11.16 4.74
N SER A 421 -16.11 -12.45 4.64
CA SER A 421 -15.19 -13.54 5.03
C SER A 421 -13.91 -13.55 4.18
N ILE A 422 -14.00 -13.22 2.88
CA ILE A 422 -12.82 -13.08 2.01
C ILE A 422 -11.93 -11.92 2.47
N ILE A 423 -12.50 -10.76 2.83
CA ILE A 423 -11.75 -9.62 3.39
C ILE A 423 -10.99 -10.03 4.66
N ASP A 424 -11.71 -10.62 5.62
CA ASP A 424 -11.15 -10.96 6.93
C ASP A 424 -10.06 -12.05 6.82
N GLY A 425 -10.33 -13.10 6.04
CA GLY A 425 -9.36 -14.17 5.76
C GLY A 425 -8.12 -13.66 5.02
N SER A 426 -8.29 -12.79 4.03
CA SER A 426 -7.17 -12.25 3.23
C SER A 426 -6.28 -11.33 4.05
N CYS A 427 -6.86 -10.50 4.91
CA CYS A 427 -6.09 -9.66 5.83
C CYS A 427 -5.26 -10.52 6.79
N SER A 428 -5.87 -11.55 7.38
CA SER A 428 -5.19 -12.46 8.31
C SER A 428 -4.07 -13.26 7.64
N MET A 429 -4.29 -13.69 6.39
CA MET A 429 -3.29 -14.34 5.56
C MET A 429 -2.09 -13.42 5.29
N ILE A 430 -2.33 -12.18 4.84
CA ILE A 430 -1.27 -11.21 4.54
C ILE A 430 -0.49 -10.86 5.82
N LEU A 431 -1.15 -10.73 6.98
CA LEU A 431 -0.48 -10.51 8.26
C LEU A 431 0.39 -11.71 8.68
N SER A 432 -0.02 -12.93 8.37
CA SER A 432 0.79 -14.13 8.60
C SER A 432 2.01 -14.16 7.67
N ALA A 433 1.82 -13.83 6.39
CA ALA A 433 2.90 -13.67 5.41
C ALA A 433 3.89 -12.57 5.79
N LYS A 434 3.39 -11.47 6.36
CA LYS A 434 4.20 -10.37 6.91
C LYS A 434 5.14 -10.87 8.02
N SER A 435 4.71 -11.80 8.88
CA SER A 435 5.64 -12.39 9.86
C SER A 435 6.71 -13.26 9.18
N LEU A 436 6.29 -14.07 8.19
CA LEU A 436 7.15 -15.03 7.51
C LEU A 436 8.23 -14.39 6.63
N VAL A 437 7.98 -13.24 6.02
CA VAL A 437 9.02 -12.53 5.23
C VAL A 437 10.18 -12.04 6.11
N LEU A 438 9.95 -11.83 7.41
CA LEU A 438 11.00 -11.53 8.39
C LEU A 438 11.66 -12.80 8.92
N ASN A 439 10.84 -13.81 9.23
CA ASN A 439 11.30 -15.07 9.79
C ASN A 439 10.73 -16.28 9.02
N PRO A 440 11.37 -16.69 7.92
CA PRO A 440 10.90 -17.80 7.08
C PRO A 440 10.90 -19.16 7.78
N LYS A 441 11.54 -19.28 8.95
CA LYS A 441 11.70 -20.54 9.68
C LYS A 441 10.67 -20.72 10.81
N ASP A 442 9.71 -19.79 10.96
CA ASP A 442 8.72 -19.78 12.04
C ASP A 442 7.55 -20.78 11.79
N PRO A 443 7.52 -21.96 12.45
CA PRO A 443 6.52 -22.99 12.12
C PRO A 443 5.06 -22.60 12.46
N PRO A 444 4.76 -21.96 13.62
CA PRO A 444 3.44 -21.39 13.88
C PRO A 444 2.93 -20.42 12.81
N ALA A 445 3.81 -19.56 12.26
CA ALA A 445 3.42 -18.62 11.22
C ALA A 445 3.08 -19.33 9.90
N TRP A 446 3.79 -20.41 9.55
CA TRP A 446 3.44 -21.27 8.41
C TRP A 446 2.10 -21.98 8.57
N GLN A 447 1.80 -22.50 9.77
CA GLN A 447 0.50 -23.09 10.07
C GLN A 447 -0.62 -22.06 9.93
N SER A 448 -0.40 -20.84 10.45
CA SER A 448 -1.35 -19.73 10.37
C SER A 448 -1.59 -19.30 8.92
N LEU A 449 -0.52 -19.18 8.11
CA LEU A 449 -0.63 -18.86 6.69
C LEU A 449 -1.46 -19.92 5.96
N GLY A 450 -1.17 -21.20 6.17
CA GLY A 450 -1.93 -22.28 5.53
C GLY A 450 -3.40 -22.31 5.93
N ALA A 451 -3.70 -22.05 7.21
CA ALA A 451 -5.08 -21.98 7.72
C ALA A 451 -5.85 -20.80 7.08
N HIS A 452 -5.27 -19.60 7.09
CA HIS A 452 -5.91 -18.41 6.51
C HIS A 452 -6.04 -18.52 4.98
N SER A 453 -5.05 -19.09 4.29
CA SER A 453 -5.15 -19.37 2.84
C SER A 453 -6.30 -20.32 2.51
N LYS A 454 -6.53 -21.34 3.36
CA LYS A 454 -7.68 -22.23 3.21
C LYS A 454 -8.99 -21.50 3.45
N GLU A 455 -9.07 -20.65 4.47
CA GLU A 455 -10.26 -19.84 4.76
C GLU A 455 -10.64 -18.93 3.58
N VAL A 456 -9.65 -18.26 2.98
CA VAL A 456 -9.85 -17.44 1.76
C VAL A 456 -10.42 -18.29 0.62
N SER A 457 -9.79 -19.46 0.36
CA SER A 457 -10.22 -20.37 -0.70
C SER A 457 -11.66 -20.88 -0.48
N ASP A 458 -12.01 -21.23 0.75
CA ASP A 458 -13.36 -21.70 1.10
C ASP A 458 -14.38 -20.55 1.09
N GLY A 459 -13.96 -19.32 1.40
CA GLY A 459 -14.75 -18.10 1.21
C GLY A 459 -15.12 -17.86 -0.26
N ILE A 460 -14.17 -18.06 -1.17
CA ILE A 460 -14.39 -17.90 -2.61
C ILE A 460 -15.31 -19.00 -3.17
N LYS A 461 -15.13 -20.25 -2.74
CA LYS A 461 -16.06 -21.33 -3.12
C LYS A 461 -17.49 -21.02 -2.68
N ARG A 462 -17.66 -20.51 -1.45
CA ARG A 462 -18.96 -20.05 -0.93
C ARG A 462 -19.52 -18.89 -1.74
N LEU A 463 -18.68 -17.93 -2.12
CA LEU A 463 -19.08 -16.81 -2.97
C LEU A 463 -19.59 -17.29 -4.34
N VAL A 464 -18.84 -18.16 -5.01
CA VAL A 464 -19.22 -18.75 -6.30
C VAL A 464 -20.54 -19.51 -6.19
N SER A 465 -20.72 -20.34 -5.15
CA SER A 465 -21.99 -21.03 -4.93
C SER A 465 -23.13 -20.04 -4.72
N SER A 466 -22.94 -19.04 -3.85
CA SER A 466 -23.98 -18.05 -3.53
C SER A 466 -24.42 -17.24 -4.75
N ILE A 467 -23.49 -16.84 -5.62
CA ILE A 467 -23.82 -16.16 -6.88
C ILE A 467 -24.54 -17.12 -7.85
N LYS A 468 -24.23 -18.42 -7.86
CA LYS A 468 -24.98 -19.36 -8.71
C LYS A 468 -26.39 -19.62 -8.19
N ASP A 469 -26.52 -19.77 -6.88
CA ASP A 469 -27.77 -20.14 -6.21
C ASP A 469 -28.79 -18.99 -6.20
N GLU A 470 -28.33 -17.74 -6.15
CA GLU A 470 -29.17 -16.53 -6.14
C GLU A 470 -29.30 -15.87 -7.53
N ALA A 471 -29.13 -16.64 -8.60
CA ALA A 471 -29.26 -16.13 -9.97
C ALA A 471 -30.64 -15.50 -10.23
N PRO A 472 -30.70 -14.20 -10.61
CA PRO A 472 -31.96 -13.51 -10.89
C PRO A 472 -32.77 -14.16 -12.01
N GLY A 473 -34.10 -14.25 -11.83
CA GLY A 473 -35.02 -14.69 -12.90
C GLY A 473 -35.14 -16.22 -13.04
N GLN A 474 -34.29 -17.01 -12.40
CA GLN A 474 -34.34 -18.46 -12.51
C GLN A 474 -35.60 -19.03 -11.84
N LYS A 475 -35.93 -18.57 -10.62
CA LYS A 475 -37.12 -19.00 -9.89
C LYS A 475 -38.40 -18.63 -10.64
N GLU A 476 -38.45 -17.44 -11.22
CA GLU A 476 -39.57 -16.97 -12.02
C GLU A 476 -39.77 -17.81 -13.30
N CYS A 477 -38.67 -18.18 -13.96
CA CYS A 477 -38.70 -19.11 -15.10
C CYS A 477 -39.20 -20.50 -14.68
N ASP A 478 -38.73 -21.04 -13.56
CA ASP A 478 -39.16 -22.35 -13.05
C ASP A 478 -40.66 -22.33 -12.70
N GLU A 479 -41.14 -21.28 -12.03
CA GLU A 479 -42.57 -21.08 -11.75
C GLU A 479 -43.41 -20.94 -13.04
N ALA A 480 -42.89 -20.26 -14.05
CA ALA A 480 -43.55 -20.12 -15.34
C ALA A 480 -43.66 -21.48 -16.05
N ILE A 481 -42.60 -22.30 -16.01
CA ILE A 481 -42.59 -23.66 -16.54
C ILE A 481 -43.64 -24.52 -15.84
N ASP A 482 -43.74 -24.46 -14.51
CA ASP A 482 -44.75 -25.20 -13.74
C ASP A 482 -46.18 -24.78 -14.11
N LYS A 483 -46.43 -23.47 -14.25
CA LYS A 483 -47.73 -22.94 -14.69
C LYS A 483 -48.07 -23.39 -16.11
N LEU A 484 -47.12 -23.36 -17.04
CA LEU A 484 -47.31 -23.84 -18.41
C LEU A 484 -47.61 -25.34 -18.44
N ASN A 485 -46.88 -26.14 -17.66
CA ASN A 485 -47.13 -27.58 -17.55
C ASN A 485 -48.50 -27.89 -16.96
N ALA A 486 -48.95 -27.12 -15.96
CA ALA A 486 -50.31 -27.24 -15.43
C ALA A 486 -51.37 -26.93 -16.50
N ALA A 487 -51.17 -25.84 -17.25
CA ALA A 487 -52.08 -25.46 -18.33
C ALA A 487 -52.12 -26.51 -19.46
N ILE A 488 -50.98 -27.10 -19.82
CA ILE A 488 -50.92 -28.22 -20.79
C ILE A 488 -51.75 -29.41 -20.30
N ARG A 489 -51.60 -29.80 -19.03
CA ARG A 489 -52.40 -30.90 -18.45
C ARG A 489 -53.90 -30.59 -18.42
N GLU A 490 -54.27 -29.33 -18.17
CA GLU A 490 -55.68 -28.91 -18.24
C GLU A 490 -56.23 -28.97 -19.67
N LEU A 491 -55.45 -28.54 -20.67
CA LEU A 491 -55.79 -28.64 -22.08
C LEU A 491 -55.92 -30.11 -22.54
N ASP A 492 -55.01 -30.98 -22.12
CA ASP A 492 -55.06 -32.41 -22.42
C ASP A 492 -56.32 -33.05 -21.81
N ARG A 493 -56.64 -32.71 -20.55
CA ARG A 493 -57.87 -33.17 -19.89
C ARG A 493 -59.12 -32.66 -20.61
N ALA A 494 -59.15 -31.38 -20.99
CA ALA A 494 -60.26 -30.81 -21.74
C ALA A 494 -60.43 -31.50 -23.11
N SER A 495 -59.33 -31.76 -23.81
CA SER A 495 -59.30 -32.50 -25.08
C SER A 495 -59.87 -33.92 -24.94
N LEU A 496 -59.43 -34.67 -23.91
CA LEU A 496 -59.95 -36.01 -23.61
C LEU A 496 -61.45 -35.99 -23.26
N ASN A 497 -61.91 -34.98 -22.51
CA ASN A 497 -63.33 -34.82 -22.17
C ASN A 497 -64.21 -34.52 -23.40
N ILE A 498 -63.68 -33.74 -24.35
CA ILE A 498 -64.36 -33.48 -25.64
C ILE A 498 -64.44 -34.77 -26.47
N LEU A 499 -63.36 -35.54 -26.54
CA LEU A 499 -63.29 -36.79 -27.32
C LEU A 499 -64.16 -37.92 -26.72
N SER A 500 -64.32 -37.96 -25.40
CA SER A 500 -65.11 -38.97 -24.69
C SER A 500 -66.63 -38.68 -24.68
N GLN A 501 -67.07 -37.57 -25.28
CA GLN A 501 -68.48 -37.12 -25.28
C GLN A 501 -69.10 -36.93 -23.87
N GLU A 502 -68.30 -36.82 -22.80
CA GLU A 502 -68.84 -36.58 -21.44
C GLU A 502 -69.27 -35.12 -21.20
N SER A 503 -69.09 -34.22 -22.17
CA SER A 503 -69.41 -32.79 -22.03
C SER A 503 -70.30 -32.26 -23.16
N ALA A 504 -71.54 -32.75 -23.26
CA ALA A 504 -72.59 -32.05 -23.98
C ALA A 504 -73.36 -31.13 -23.01
N HIS A 505 -72.72 -30.06 -22.52
CA HIS A 505 -73.44 -28.93 -21.95
C HIS A 505 -73.49 -27.81 -22.99
N GLN A 506 -74.70 -27.53 -23.50
CA GLN A 506 -74.99 -26.39 -24.35
C GLN A 506 -74.53 -25.10 -23.65
N ALA A 507 -73.38 -24.57 -24.06
CA ALA A 507 -72.94 -23.26 -23.61
C ALA A 507 -73.86 -22.20 -24.23
N ASP A 508 -74.39 -21.32 -23.38
CA ASP A 508 -75.25 -20.21 -23.77
C ASP A 508 -74.51 -19.33 -24.80
N SER A 509 -75.18 -18.96 -25.89
CA SER A 509 -74.60 -18.22 -27.03
C SER A 509 -73.91 -16.91 -26.61
N SER A 510 -74.39 -16.28 -25.52
CA SER A 510 -73.81 -15.05 -24.96
C SER A 510 -72.46 -15.28 -24.26
N LEU A 511 -72.28 -16.42 -23.58
CA LEU A 511 -71.04 -16.80 -22.91
C LEU A 511 -69.94 -17.09 -23.93
N LEU A 512 -70.29 -17.74 -25.05
CA LEU A 512 -69.35 -18.07 -26.12
C LEU A 512 -68.78 -16.81 -26.79
N LYS A 513 -69.63 -15.79 -26.98
CA LYS A 513 -69.22 -14.49 -27.48
C LYS A 513 -68.33 -13.72 -26.49
N THR A 514 -68.63 -13.82 -25.20
CA THR A 514 -67.83 -13.20 -24.13
C THR A 514 -66.44 -13.83 -24.03
N TYR A 515 -66.33 -15.17 -24.16
CA TYR A 515 -65.03 -15.85 -24.20
C TYR A 515 -64.23 -15.53 -25.47
N GLN A 516 -64.90 -15.32 -26.61
CA GLN A 516 -64.25 -14.88 -27.85
C GLN A 516 -63.72 -13.44 -27.79
N GLU A 517 -64.32 -12.57 -26.97
CA GLU A 517 -63.84 -11.19 -26.77
C GLU A 517 -62.69 -11.10 -25.74
N GLN A 518 -62.51 -12.13 -24.90
CA GLN A 518 -61.47 -12.17 -23.86
C GLN A 518 -60.18 -12.91 -24.25
N MET A 519 -60.27 -13.88 -25.17
CA MET A 519 -59.11 -14.52 -25.81
C MET A 519 -58.57 -13.63 -26.93
#